data_AF-A0A977L252-F1
#
_entry.id   AF-A0A977L252-F1
#
_cell.length_a   1.000
_cell.length_b   1.000
_cell.length_c   1.000
_cell.angle_alpha   90.00
_cell.angle_beta   90.00
_cell.angle_gamma   90.00
#
_symmetry.space_group_name_H-M   'P 1'
#
loop_
_entity.id
_entity.type
_entity.pdbx_description
1 polymer ?
#
loop_
_entity_poly.entity_id
_entity_poly.type
_entity_poly.pdbx_seq_one_letter_code
_entity_poly.pdbx_strand_id
1 'polypeptide(L)' 'MQDSEIDYADIPATDEAFWQDARVNFAAVKVPVTIRLEPDVLAWYKAQVPRGYQTLINHVLRKYMLENQPIEKV' A
#
# COMPACT_ATOMS: atom_id res chain seq x y z
N MET A 1 5.11 -24.04 -30.16
CA MET A 1 5.19 -24.63 -28.82
C MET A 1 3.77 -24.82 -28.34
N GLN A 2 3.45 -26.02 -27.89
CA GLN A 2 2.18 -26.35 -27.27
C GLN A 2 2.37 -26.34 -25.75
N ASP A 3 1.35 -25.95 -25.00
CA ASP A 3 1.41 -25.95 -23.52
C ASP A 3 1.74 -27.33 -22.94
N SER A 4 1.44 -28.40 -23.67
CA SER A 4 1.78 -29.78 -23.32
C SER A 4 3.29 -30.09 -23.31
N GLU A 5 4.11 -29.19 -23.83
CA GLU A 5 5.57 -29.31 -23.86
C GLU A 5 6.24 -28.58 -22.67
N ILE A 6 5.46 -27.93 -21.79
CA ILE A 6 5.97 -27.19 -20.63
C ILE A 6 6.19 -28.16 -19.45
N ASP A 7 7.41 -28.17 -18.92
CA ASP A 7 7.76 -28.91 -17.69
C ASP A 7 7.41 -28.06 -16.45
N TYR A 8 6.73 -28.68 -15.48
CA TYR A 8 6.29 -28.06 -14.22
C TYR A 8 6.90 -28.75 -12.99
N ALA A 9 7.93 -29.59 -13.15
CA ALA A 9 8.52 -30.36 -12.06
C ALA A 9 9.06 -29.50 -10.90
N ASP A 10 9.48 -28.27 -11.17
CA ASP A 10 9.99 -27.30 -10.20
C ASP A 10 8.92 -26.35 -9.64
N ILE A 11 7.74 -26.29 -10.27
CA ILE A 11 6.64 -25.38 -9.89
C ILE A 11 5.32 -26.18 -9.83
N PRO A 12 5.17 -27.07 -8.84
CA PRO A 12 3.94 -27.83 -8.68
C PRO A 12 2.75 -26.89 -8.44
N ALA A 13 1.58 -27.29 -8.94
CA ALA A 13 0.36 -26.51 -8.76
C ALA A 13 0.02 -26.35 -7.26
N THR A 14 -0.28 -25.12 -6.84
CA THR A 14 -0.76 -24.83 -5.49
C THR A 14 -2.20 -25.30 -5.32
N ASP A 15 -2.53 -25.91 -4.19
CA ASP A 15 -3.87 -26.36 -3.84
C ASP A 15 -4.60 -25.37 -2.92
N GLU A 16 -5.85 -25.66 -2.57
CA GLU A 16 -6.62 -24.79 -1.69
C GLU A 16 -6.03 -24.68 -0.28
N ALA A 17 -5.37 -25.74 0.21
CA ALA A 17 -4.67 -25.74 1.49
C ALA A 17 -3.51 -24.72 1.52
N PHE A 18 -2.77 -24.58 0.42
CA PHE A 18 -1.73 -23.56 0.28
C PHE A 18 -2.25 -22.13 0.46
N TRP A 19 -3.50 -21.86 0.05
CA TRP A 19 -4.08 -20.52 0.10
C TRP A 19 -4.88 -20.22 1.38
N GLN A 20 -5.07 -21.19 2.29
CA GLN A 20 -5.91 -20.99 3.49
C GLN A 20 -5.46 -19.83 4.38
N ASP A 21 -4.15 -19.66 4.55
CA ASP A 21 -3.56 -18.59 5.38
C ASP A 21 -3.16 -17.35 4.58
N ALA A 22 -3.45 -17.32 3.27
CA ALA A 22 -3.07 -16.21 2.42
C ALA A 22 -3.83 -14.94 2.81
N ARG A 23 -3.09 -13.92 3.26
CA ARG A 23 -3.66 -12.60 3.55
C ARG A 23 -3.67 -11.76 2.29
N VAL A 24 -4.86 -11.55 1.74
CA VAL A 24 -5.04 -10.60 0.64
C VAL A 24 -4.90 -9.18 1.19
N ASN A 25 -3.75 -8.55 0.94
CA ASN A 25 -3.56 -7.13 1.19
C ASN A 25 -4.20 -6.35 0.05
N PHE A 26 -5.49 -6.04 0.18
CA PHE A 26 -6.11 -5.02 -0.66
C PHE A 26 -5.44 -3.68 -0.33
N ALA A 27 -4.62 -3.17 -1.24
CA ALA A 27 -4.11 -1.81 -1.13
C ALA A 27 -5.32 -0.87 -1.11
N ALA A 28 -5.47 -0.11 -0.03
CA ALA A 28 -6.55 0.88 0.06
C ALA A 28 -6.50 1.80 -1.17
N VAL A 29 -7.61 1.90 -1.88
CA VAL A 29 -7.73 2.77 -3.06
C VAL A 29 -7.45 4.20 -2.60
N LYS A 30 -6.35 4.78 -3.09
CA LYS A 30 -6.00 6.16 -2.78
C LYS A 30 -7.00 7.08 -3.48
N VAL A 31 -7.77 7.83 -2.70
CA VAL A 31 -8.69 8.83 -3.23
C VAL A 31 -7.91 10.12 -3.50
N PRO A 32 -7.88 10.65 -4.73
CA PRO A 32 -7.24 11.92 -5.01
C PRO A 32 -8.04 13.05 -4.36
N VAL A 33 -7.38 13.84 -3.51
CA VAL A 33 -7.98 15.00 -2.84
C VAL A 33 -7.08 16.21 -2.98
N THR A 34 -7.67 17.41 -3.04
CA THR A 34 -6.93 18.68 -3.03
C THR A 34 -6.98 19.25 -1.62
N ILE A 35 -5.83 19.33 -0.96
CA ILE A 35 -5.68 19.95 0.37
C ILE A 35 -4.78 21.19 0.28
N ARG A 36 -5.05 22.18 1.13
CA ARG A 36 -4.18 23.35 1.28
C ARG A 36 -3.23 23.10 2.46
N LEU A 37 -1.94 23.31 2.23
CA LEU A 37 -0.89 23.21 3.24
C LEU A 37 -0.20 24.56 3.35
N GLU A 38 0.29 24.88 4.54
CA GLU A 38 1.13 26.06 4.73
C GLU A 38 2.44 25.93 3.93
N PRO A 39 3.00 27.04 3.40
CA PRO A 39 4.16 26.98 2.51
C PRO A 39 5.41 26.37 3.17
N ASP A 40 5.63 26.66 4.44
CA ASP A 40 6.74 26.16 5.25
C ASP A 40 6.61 24.66 5.56
N VAL A 41 5.42 24.19 5.89
CA VAL A 41 5.11 22.76 6.07
C VAL A 41 5.42 22.00 4.79
N LEU A 42 4.95 22.50 3.65
CA LEU A 42 5.21 21.87 2.35
C LEU A 42 6.71 21.89 2.01
N ALA A 43 7.40 23.01 2.28
CA ALA A 43 8.84 23.13 2.05
C ALA A 43 9.63 22.12 2.90
N TRP A 44 9.27 21.95 4.16
CA TRP A 44 9.91 21.00 5.07
C TRP A 44 9.78 19.56 4.57
N TYR A 45 8.58 19.11 4.17
CA TYR A 45 8.39 17.75 3.63
C TYR A 45 9.13 17.54 2.30
N LYS A 46 9.17 18.55 1.43
CA LYS A 46 9.94 18.50 0.18
C LYS A 46 11.44 18.44 0.42
N ALA A 47 11.95 19.11 1.45
CA ALA A 47 13.36 19.08 1.82
C ALA A 47 13.76 17.69 2.34
N GLN A 48 12.87 17.00 3.06
CA GLN A 48 13.14 15.64 3.54
C GLN A 48 13.18 14.61 2.42
N VAL A 49 12.14 14.61 1.56
CA VAL A 49 11.99 13.61 0.50
C VAL A 49 11.52 14.30 -0.79
N PRO A 50 12.45 14.80 -1.62
CA PRO A 50 12.10 15.55 -2.83
C PRO A 50 11.16 14.78 -3.76
N ARG A 51 11.37 13.46 -3.88
CA ARG A 51 10.48 12.54 -4.60
C ARG A 51 9.76 11.64 -3.59
N GLY A 52 8.54 12.00 -3.22
CA GLY A 52 7.74 11.18 -2.29
C GLY A 52 7.17 11.92 -1.09
N TYR A 53 7.38 13.24 -0.98
CA TYR A 53 6.79 14.07 0.08
C TYR A 53 5.27 13.88 0.24
N GLN A 54 4.51 13.66 -0.84
CA GLN A 54 3.07 13.34 -0.77
C GLN A 54 2.78 12.01 -0.04
N THR A 55 3.63 11.00 -0.25
CA THR A 55 3.50 9.70 0.45
C THR A 55 3.85 9.87 1.93
N LEU A 56 4.87 10.67 2.24
CA LEU A 56 5.24 10.99 3.62
C LEU A 56 4.12 11.75 4.35
N ILE A 57 3.53 12.77 3.71
CA ILE A 57 2.35 13.48 4.23
C ILE A 57 1.23 12.49 4.54
N ASN A 58 0.90 11.58 3.61
CA ASN A 58 -0.13 10.58 3.83
C ASN A 58 0.19 9.63 5.00
N HIS A 59 1.45 9.23 5.19
CA HIS A 59 1.86 8.41 6.34
C HIS A 59 1.68 9.15 7.66
N VAL A 60 2.04 10.43 7.73
CA VAL A 60 1.87 11.23 8.95
C VAL A 60 0.39 11.40 9.29
N LEU A 61 -0.44 11.73 8.29
CA LEU A 61 -1.89 11.82 8.48
C LEU A 61 -2.49 10.50 8.96
N ARG A 62 -2.07 9.37 8.37
CA ARG A 62 -2.52 8.04 8.78
C ARG A 62 -2.10 7.71 10.20
N LYS A 63 -0.86 8.00 10.58
CA LYS A 63 -0.35 7.78 11.94
C LYS A 63 -1.16 8.60 12.95
N TYR A 64 -1.36 9.89 12.69
CA TYR A 64 -2.16 10.76 13.53
C TYR A 64 -3.60 10.23 13.69
N MET A 65 -4.24 9.81 12.60
CA MET A 65 -5.57 9.20 12.63
C MET A 65 -5.61 7.96 13.54
N LEU A 66 -4.66 7.04 13.40
CA LEU A 66 -4.61 5.79 14.19
C LEU A 66 -4.35 6.04 15.69
N GLU A 67 -3.58 7.07 16.03
CA GLU A 67 -3.29 7.44 17.42
C GLU A 67 -4.49 8.13 18.10
N ASN A 68 -5.35 8.79 17.34
CA ASN A 68 -6.43 9.62 17.87
C ASN A 68 -7.83 9.04 17.66
N GLN A 69 -8.00 7.99 16.84
CA GLN A 69 -9.27 7.30 16.62
C GLN A 69 -9.08 5.78 16.47
N PRO A 70 -9.75 4.95 17.30
CA PRO A 70 -9.90 3.54 17.00
C PRO A 70 -10.86 3.40 15.82
N ILE A 71 -10.35 2.98 14.66
CA ILE A 71 -11.17 2.69 13.50
C ILE A 71 -11.83 1.33 13.73
N GLU A 72 -13.15 1.31 13.97
CA GLU A 72 -13.95 0.14 13.60
C GLU A 72 -13.82 -0.02 12.10
N LYS A 73 -13.18 -1.13 11.68
CA LYS A 73 -12.98 -1.43 10.26
C LYS A 73 -14.35 -1.50 9.59
N VAL A 74 -14.59 -0.61 8.63
CA VAL A 74 -15.70 -0.71 7.66
C VAL A 74 -15.34 -1.79 6.63
#